data_AF-A0A3N5M7Y9-F1
#
_entry.id   AF-A0A3N5M7Y9-F1
#
_cell.length_a   1.000
_cell.length_b   1.000
_cell.length_c   1.000
_cell.angle_alpha   90.00
_cell.angle_beta   90.00
_cell.angle_gamma   90.00
#
_symmetry.space_group_name_H-M   'P 1'
#
loop_
_entity.id
_entity.type
_entity.pdbx_description
1 polymer ?
#
loop_
_entity_poly.entity_id
_entity_poly.type
_entity_poly.pdbx_seq_one_letter_code
_entity_poly.pdbx_strand_id
1 'polypeptide(L)'
;MTVTHRLATAGVVALIVCGGLAVRAQDGVVARVDGKTITEADMRLAETEIGSDLGSLPDGTKRRVLLEFLIENQLFADAAERQRLSTGTGFDERMQYWRRRALRDV
;
A
#
# COMPACT_ATOMS: atom_id res chain seq x y z
N MET A 1 22.36 69.23 -20.03
CA MET A 1 21.06 69.84 -19.62
C MET A 1 20.01 69.17 -20.49
N THR A 2 19.04 68.39 -20.03
CA THR A 2 18.39 68.24 -18.71
C THR A 2 17.75 66.85 -18.65
N VAL A 3 17.84 66.22 -17.48
CA VAL A 3 17.20 64.95 -17.12
C VAL A 3 15.72 65.18 -16.84
N THR A 4 14.85 64.24 -17.24
CA THR A 4 13.51 64.09 -16.64
C THR A 4 13.13 62.61 -16.56
N HIS A 5 13.03 62.13 -15.31
CA HIS A 5 12.65 60.77 -14.93
C HIS A 5 11.15 60.52 -15.12
N ARG A 6 10.80 59.30 -15.56
CA ARG A 6 9.50 58.68 -15.24
C ARG A 6 9.73 57.24 -14.81
N LEU A 7 9.53 56.98 -13.52
CA LEU A 7 9.36 55.65 -12.97
C LEU A 7 8.09 55.03 -13.58
N ALA A 8 8.18 53.78 -14.01
CA ALA A 8 7.02 52.91 -14.21
C ALA A 8 7.37 51.51 -13.71
N THR A 9 6.87 51.17 -12.53
CA THR A 9 6.85 49.84 -11.93
C THR A 9 5.75 48.99 -12.56
N ALA A 10 6.09 47.81 -13.07
CA ALA A 10 5.20 46.65 -13.26
C ALA A 10 6.12 45.45 -13.53
N GLY A 11 6.37 44.54 -12.59
CA GLY A 11 5.42 43.52 -12.15
C GLY A 11 6.05 42.16 -12.47
N VAL A 12 6.90 41.64 -11.59
CA VAL A 12 7.50 40.30 -11.73
C VAL A 12 6.41 39.26 -11.43
N VAL A 13 5.92 38.59 -12.47
CA VAL A 13 5.14 37.35 -12.30
C VAL A 13 6.13 36.20 -12.24
N ALA A 14 6.53 35.83 -11.03
CA ALA A 14 7.23 34.58 -10.79
C ALA A 14 6.18 33.45 -10.85
N LEU A 15 6.15 32.72 -11.97
CA LEU A 15 5.35 31.51 -12.10
C LEU A 15 6.04 30.40 -11.29
N ILE A 16 5.67 30.29 -10.00
CA ILE A 16 6.00 29.13 -9.19
C ILE A 16 5.14 27.98 -9.72
N VAL A 17 5.71 27.18 -10.61
CA VAL A 17 5.19 25.85 -10.91
C VAL A 17 5.39 25.04 -9.63
N CYS A 18 4.36 24.99 -8.80
CA CYS A 18 4.24 24.00 -7.75
C CYS A 18 4.25 22.64 -8.44
N GLY A 19 5.44 22.05 -8.56
CA GLY A 19 5.59 20.64 -8.89
C GLY A 19 4.65 19.89 -7.96
N GLY A 20 3.65 19.24 -8.55
CA GLY A 20 2.80 18.31 -7.84
C GLY A 20 3.71 17.26 -7.25
N LEU A 21 4.08 17.45 -5.99
CA LEU A 21 4.49 16.35 -5.14
C LEU A 21 3.28 15.44 -5.17
N ALA A 22 3.35 14.40 -6.00
CA ALA A 22 2.57 13.22 -5.81
C ALA A 22 2.87 12.79 -4.37
N VAL A 23 2.03 13.23 -3.44
CA VAL A 23 1.88 12.61 -2.14
C VAL A 23 1.56 11.18 -2.50
N ARG A 24 2.60 10.32 -2.50
CA ARG A 24 2.37 8.89 -2.45
C ARG A 24 1.65 8.75 -1.12
N ALA A 25 0.33 8.55 -1.18
CA ALA A 25 -0.47 8.27 -0.01
C ALA A 25 0.31 7.19 0.74
N GLN A 26 0.83 7.53 1.92
CA GLN A 26 1.39 6.53 2.80
C GLN A 26 0.20 5.62 3.10
N ASP A 27 0.18 4.41 2.55
CA ASP A 27 -0.91 3.47 2.78
C ASP A 27 -1.07 3.34 4.29
N GLY A 28 -2.24 3.75 4.80
CA GLY A 28 -2.47 3.95 6.23
C GLY A 28 -2.21 2.66 6.99
N VAL A 29 -1.54 2.75 8.13
CA VAL A 29 -1.35 1.60 9.03
C VAL A 29 -2.70 1.26 9.68
N VAL A 30 -3.15 0.03 9.49
CA VAL A 30 -4.41 -0.50 10.05
C VAL A 30 -4.16 -1.27 11.34
N ALA A 31 -3.09 -2.07 11.39
CA ALA A 31 -2.73 -2.86 12.57
C ALA A 31 -1.22 -3.21 12.59
N ARG A 32 -0.77 -3.76 13.72
CA ARG A 32 0.54 -4.42 13.84
C ARG A 32 0.39 -5.76 14.53
N VAL A 33 1.06 -6.77 13.99
CA VAL A 33 1.10 -8.15 14.51
C VAL A 33 2.57 -8.53 14.64
N ASP A 34 3.05 -8.78 15.86
CA ASP A 34 4.46 -9.11 16.15
C ASP A 34 5.49 -8.14 15.51
N GLY A 35 5.11 -6.85 15.44
CA GLY A 35 5.94 -5.79 14.84
C GLY A 35 5.84 -5.66 13.32
N LYS A 36 5.21 -6.61 12.63
CA LYS A 36 4.86 -6.53 11.20
C LYS A 36 3.62 -5.66 11.02
N THR A 37 3.64 -4.80 10.01
CA THR A 37 2.60 -3.78 9.79
C THR A 37 1.59 -4.28 8.76
N ILE A 38 0.30 -4.15 9.08
CA ILE A 38 -0.82 -4.33 8.14
C ILE A 38 -1.30 -2.95 7.71
N THR A 39 -1.40 -2.73 6.39
CA THR A 39 -1.71 -1.45 5.76
C THR A 39 -3.06 -1.48 5.04
N GLU A 40 -3.55 -0.31 4.62
CA GLU A 40 -4.71 -0.23 3.73
C GLU A 40 -4.47 -0.92 2.37
N ALA A 41 -3.22 -1.06 1.91
CA ALA A 41 -2.93 -1.84 0.71
C ALA A 41 -3.20 -3.33 0.92
N ASP A 42 -2.80 -3.86 2.07
CA ASP A 42 -3.05 -5.25 2.43
C ASP A 42 -4.55 -5.52 2.54
N MET A 43 -5.32 -4.58 3.10
CA MET A 43 -6.78 -4.67 3.15
C MET A 43 -7.41 -4.77 1.76
N ARG A 44 -6.92 -3.99 0.77
CA ARG A 44 -7.42 -4.05 -0.61
C ARG A 44 -7.06 -5.35 -1.31
N LEU A 45 -5.87 -5.88 -1.03
CA LEU A 45 -5.45 -7.17 -1.58
C LEU A 45 -6.30 -8.30 -0.99
N ALA A 46 -6.53 -8.29 0.32
CA ALA A 46 -7.41 -9.26 0.98
C ALA A 46 -8.86 -9.20 0.44
N GLU A 47 -9.39 -8.01 0.18
CA GLU A 47 -10.72 -7.87 -0.44
C GLU A 47 -10.76 -8.51 -1.83
N THR A 48 -9.68 -8.45 -2.60
CA THR A 48 -9.58 -9.11 -3.90
C THR A 48 -9.50 -10.64 -3.77
N GLU A 49 -8.95 -11.15 -2.66
CA GLU A 49 -8.76 -12.58 -2.43
C GLU A 49 -10.02 -13.27 -1.89
N ILE A 50 -10.65 -12.69 -0.86
CA ILE A 50 -11.78 -13.33 -0.15
C ILE A 50 -13.07 -12.51 -0.17
N GLY A 51 -13.08 -11.30 -0.72
CA GLY A 51 -14.23 -10.38 -0.66
C GLY A 51 -15.51 -10.96 -1.28
N SER A 52 -15.38 -11.78 -2.33
CA SER A 52 -16.51 -12.50 -2.93
C SER A 52 -17.20 -13.45 -1.94
N ASP A 53 -16.42 -14.06 -1.05
CA ASP A 53 -16.89 -15.06 -0.10
C ASP A 53 -17.60 -14.41 1.08
N LEU A 54 -17.32 -13.13 1.34
CA LEU A 54 -17.98 -12.32 2.37
C LEU A 54 -19.41 -11.91 1.99
N GLY A 55 -19.81 -12.08 0.73
CA GLY A 55 -21.16 -11.82 0.25
C GLY A 55 -21.69 -10.43 0.58
N SER A 56 -22.88 -10.37 1.19
CA SER A 56 -23.60 -9.12 1.49
C SER A 56 -23.44 -8.66 2.95
N LEU A 57 -22.36 -9.07 3.63
CA LEU A 57 -22.06 -8.57 4.98
C LEU A 57 -22.02 -7.02 5.01
N PRO A 58 -22.45 -6.37 6.11
CA PRO A 58 -22.30 -4.93 6.26
C PRO A 58 -20.82 -4.51 6.20
N ASP A 59 -20.53 -3.33 5.64
CA ASP A 59 -19.16 -2.87 5.37
C ASP A 59 -18.24 -2.91 6.60
N GLY A 60 -18.75 -2.47 7.77
CA GLY A 60 -17.99 -2.52 9.02
C GLY A 60 -17.67 -3.95 9.48
N THR A 61 -18.53 -4.91 9.16
CA THR A 61 -18.30 -6.33 9.43
C THR A 61 -17.32 -6.92 8.42
N LYS A 62 -17.49 -6.63 7.11
CA LYS A 62 -16.54 -7.05 6.07
C LYS A 62 -15.13 -6.61 6.40
N ARG A 63 -14.94 -5.32 6.69
CA ARG A 63 -13.62 -4.77 7.04
C ARG A 63 -12.99 -5.46 8.24
N ARG A 64 -13.79 -5.85 9.24
CA ARG A 64 -13.30 -6.61 10.40
C ARG A 64 -12.82 -8.00 10.00
N VAL A 65 -13.60 -8.72 9.19
CA VAL A 65 -13.26 -10.07 8.73
C VAL A 65 -12.00 -10.06 7.86
N LEU A 66 -11.84 -9.08 6.98
CA LEU A 66 -10.61 -8.91 6.19
C LEU A 66 -9.38 -8.69 7.08
N LEU A 67 -9.51 -7.86 8.13
CA LEU A 67 -8.42 -7.61 9.06
C LEU A 67 -8.08 -8.89 9.86
N GLU A 68 -9.09 -9.64 10.29
CA GLU A 68 -8.90 -10.92 10.99
C GLU A 68 -8.18 -11.95 10.09
N PHE A 69 -8.60 -12.08 8.83
CA PHE A 69 -7.91 -12.90 7.83
C PHE A 69 -6.43 -12.53 7.68
N LEU A 70 -6.10 -11.24 7.58
CA LEU A 70 -4.72 -10.77 7.47
C LEU A 70 -3.90 -11.04 8.74
N ILE A 71 -4.52 -10.87 9.91
CA ILE A 71 -3.87 -11.16 11.20
C ILE A 71 -3.55 -12.66 11.30
N GLU A 72 -4.52 -13.52 11.00
CA GLU A 72 -4.33 -14.98 11.02
C GLU A 72 -3.21 -15.40 10.05
N ASN A 73 -3.24 -14.88 8.82
CA ASN A 73 -2.20 -15.15 7.83
C ASN A 73 -0.81 -14.75 8.34
N GLN A 74 -0.68 -13.58 8.98
CA GLN A 74 0.59 -13.14 9.56
C GLN A 74 1.05 -14.06 10.70
N LEU A 75 0.15 -14.45 11.60
CA LEU A 75 0.47 -15.35 12.72
C LEU A 75 0.95 -16.72 12.23
N PHE A 76 0.30 -17.28 11.20
CA PHE A 76 0.72 -18.55 10.61
C PHE A 76 2.05 -18.43 9.88
N ALA A 77 2.28 -17.34 9.14
CA ALA A 77 3.55 -17.08 8.48
C ALA A 77 4.71 -16.98 9.51
N ASP A 78 4.50 -16.25 10.60
CA ASP A 78 5.51 -16.09 11.65
C ASP A 78 5.80 -17.42 12.35
N ALA A 79 4.79 -18.25 12.57
CA ALA A 79 4.97 -19.59 13.10
C ALA A 79 5.78 -20.49 12.16
N ALA A 80 5.55 -20.41 10.85
CA ALA A 80 6.29 -21.16 9.85
C ALA A 80 7.75 -20.70 9.74
N GLU A 81 8.00 -19.39 9.78
CA GLU A 81 9.34 -18.79 9.82
C GLU A 81 10.12 -19.25 11.06
N ARG A 82 9.51 -19.18 12.25
CA ARG A 82 10.12 -19.65 13.51
C ARG A 82 10.49 -21.12 13.48
N GLN A 83 9.68 -21.94 12.81
CA GLN A 83 9.93 -23.37 12.63
C GLN A 83 10.85 -23.70 11.44
N ARG A 84 11.33 -22.69 10.72
CA ARG A 84 12.17 -22.84 9.51
C ARG A 84 11.51 -23.67 8.41
N LEU A 85 10.19 -23.60 8.30
CA LEU A 85 9.44 -24.36 7.27
C LEU A 85 9.60 -23.78 5.86
N SER A 86 10.24 -22.62 5.74
CA SER A 86 10.61 -21.99 4.46
C SER A 86 11.94 -22.51 3.89
N THR A 87 12.67 -23.39 4.58
CA THR A 87 13.97 -23.89 4.10
C THR A 87 13.80 -25.22 3.37
N GLY A 88 13.75 -25.20 2.03
CA GLY A 88 13.74 -26.41 1.21
C GLY A 88 13.18 -26.21 -0.20
N THR A 89 13.52 -27.14 -1.11
CA THR A 89 13.16 -27.07 -2.54
C THR A 89 11.65 -26.95 -2.77
N GLY A 90 10.84 -27.63 -1.95
CA GLY A 90 9.37 -27.55 -2.07
C GLY A 90 8.78 -26.18 -1.74
N PHE A 91 9.42 -25.38 -0.88
CA PHE A 91 8.99 -23.99 -0.63
C PHE A 91 9.36 -23.10 -1.82
N ASP A 92 10.58 -23.26 -2.35
CA ASP A 92 11.05 -22.49 -3.51
C ASP A 92 10.19 -22.74 -4.75
N GLU A 93 9.84 -24.00 -5.03
CA GLU A 93 8.94 -24.36 -6.13
C GLU A 93 7.57 -23.68 -6.01
N ARG A 94 6.99 -23.64 -4.80
CA ARG A 94 5.74 -22.91 -4.53
C ARG A 94 5.92 -21.41 -4.74
N MET A 95 7.00 -20.81 -4.26
CA MET A 95 7.27 -19.39 -4.46
C MET A 95 7.43 -19.03 -5.94
N GLN A 96 8.08 -19.88 -6.73
CA GLN A 96 8.18 -19.68 -8.17
C GLN A 96 6.82 -19.76 -8.87
N TYR A 97 5.96 -20.68 -8.46
CA TYR A 97 4.58 -20.74 -8.95
C TYR A 97 3.80 -19.47 -8.61
N TRP A 98 3.83 -19.03 -7.35
CA TRP A 98 3.11 -17.83 -6.91
C TRP A 98 3.63 -16.56 -7.59
N ARG A 99 4.94 -16.45 -7.79
CA ARG A 99 5.54 -15.35 -8.57
C ARG A 99 4.99 -15.30 -9.99
N ARG A 100 4.94 -16.44 -10.69
CA ARG A 100 4.38 -16.50 -12.06
C ARG A 100 2.91 -16.13 -12.09
N ARG A 101 2.13 -16.56 -11.08
CA ARG A 101 0.73 -16.19 -10.96
C ARG A 101 0.56 -14.68 -10.78
N ALA A 102 1.30 -14.07 -9.87
CA ALA A 102 1.28 -12.63 -9.67
C ALA A 102 1.63 -11.88 -10.97
N LEU A 103 2.65 -12.33 -11.71
CA LEU A 103 3.03 -11.76 -13.02
C LEU A 103 1.99 -11.96 -14.14
N ARG A 104 1.06 -12.91 -14.00
CA ARG A 104 -0.05 -13.07 -14.95
C ARG A 104 -1.16 -12.06 -14.66
N ASP A 105 -1.30 -11.66 -13.40
CA ASP A 105 -2.40 -10.83 -12.91
C ASP A 105 -2.04 -9.33 -12.88
N VAL A 106 -0.83 -8.93 -13.32
CA VAL A 106 -0.42 -7.51 -13.49
C VAL A 106 -1.02 -6.84 -14.72
#